data_AF-A0A3E4LII9-F1
#
_entry.id   AF-A0A3E4LII9-F1
#
_cell.length_a   1.000
_cell.length_b   1.000
_cell.length_c   1.000
_cell.angle_alpha   90.00
_cell.angle_beta   90.00
_cell.angle_gamma   90.00
#
_symmetry.space_group_name_H-M   'P 1'
#
loop_
_entity.id
_entity.type
_entity.pdbx_description
1 polymer ?
#
loop_
_entity_poly.entity_id
_entity_poly.type
_entity_poly.pdbx_seq_one_letter_code
_entity_poly.pdbx_strand_id
1 'polypeptide(L)'
;MNEITTKKDVNEILADSKSLTQYLEDVYEVEKNLYSVYQAKQRMEVIINQSGQERVMERKCPSLLHIGNILLTVAALYCGGRILLSEGMWTAIFIVFTIGAVWWLAENVKSYVHQKKAYDENVKAVAADRKRVQEELESLPEKRQILAECTRSVEESQQLLDKLYELNVIFPKYRDLVAVSQMYEYVASGRCNTLSGYEGAYNLYEQELRMNIVISQLEDIYDQLEEISTNQYMLYSAICESNNLLLEVANYTEMTAYNTGVIMLNSNIYGRYF
;
A
#
# COMPACT_ATOMS: atom_id res chain seq x y z
N MET A 1 21.01 -16.48 -45.21
CA MET A 1 20.43 -17.08 -44.00
C MET A 1 19.19 -16.26 -43.72
N ASN A 2 18.05 -16.77 -44.20
CA ASN A 2 16.78 -16.05 -44.22
C ASN A 2 16.00 -16.46 -42.98
N GLU A 3 15.77 -15.51 -42.08
CA GLU A 3 14.65 -15.57 -41.14
C GLU A 3 13.83 -14.32 -41.41
N ILE A 4 12.94 -14.44 -42.40
CA ILE A 4 11.83 -13.51 -42.54
C ILE A 4 10.79 -14.05 -41.56
N THR A 5 10.74 -13.48 -40.36
CA THR A 5 9.67 -13.71 -39.39
C THR A 5 8.36 -13.27 -40.03
N THR A 6 7.61 -14.23 -40.56
CA THR A 6 6.27 -14.01 -41.08
C THR A 6 5.36 -13.59 -39.93
N LYS A 7 4.99 -12.30 -39.95
CA LYS A 7 3.99 -11.68 -39.09
C LYS A 7 2.72 -12.53 -39.09
N LYS A 8 2.20 -12.87 -37.90
CA LYS A 8 0.97 -13.64 -37.75
C LYS A 8 -0.22 -12.78 -38.15
N ASP A 9 -0.89 -13.12 -39.25
CA ASP A 9 -2.14 -12.43 -39.65
C ASP A 9 -3.26 -12.78 -38.65
N VAL A 10 -4.21 -11.88 -38.45
CA VAL A 10 -5.38 -12.08 -37.55
C VAL A 10 -6.12 -13.36 -37.90
N ASN A 11 -6.23 -13.64 -39.21
CA ASN A 11 -6.84 -14.86 -39.72
C ASN A 11 -6.05 -16.12 -39.33
N GLU A 12 -4.72 -16.04 -39.23
CA GLU A 12 -3.88 -17.16 -38.77
C GLU A 12 -4.02 -17.40 -37.26
N ILE A 13 -4.18 -16.33 -36.47
CA ILE A 13 -4.43 -16.44 -35.03
C ILE A 13 -5.79 -17.11 -34.78
N LEU A 14 -6.82 -16.71 -35.52
CA LEU A 14 -8.18 -17.23 -35.34
C LEU A 14 -8.39 -18.62 -35.96
N ALA A 15 -7.60 -19.01 -36.96
CA ALA A 15 -7.77 -20.29 -37.67
C ALA A 15 -7.24 -21.51 -36.89
N ASP A 16 -6.29 -21.32 -35.98
CA ASP A 16 -5.65 -22.38 -35.22
C ASP A 16 -5.89 -22.19 -33.72
N SER A 17 -6.55 -23.17 -33.08
CA SER A 17 -6.87 -23.13 -31.64
C SER A 17 -5.62 -22.91 -30.79
N LYS A 18 -4.48 -23.55 -31.15
CA LYS A 18 -3.22 -23.36 -30.42
C LYS A 18 -2.69 -21.93 -30.53
N SER A 19 -2.82 -21.33 -31.71
CA SER A 19 -2.45 -19.94 -31.96
C SER A 19 -3.34 -18.95 -31.23
N LEU A 20 -4.64 -19.23 -31.14
CA LEU A 20 -5.58 -18.46 -30.32
C LEU A 20 -5.26 -18.57 -28.83
N THR A 21 -5.01 -19.78 -28.31
CA THR A 21 -4.61 -19.99 -26.91
C THR A 21 -3.37 -19.19 -26.58
N GLN A 22 -2.34 -19.22 -27.45
CA GLN A 22 -1.10 -18.47 -27.22
C GLN A 22 -1.33 -16.95 -27.19
N TYR A 23 -2.17 -16.44 -28.10
CA TYR A 23 -2.51 -15.02 -28.11
C TYR A 23 -3.26 -14.60 -26.85
N LEU A 24 -4.25 -15.41 -26.40
CA LEU A 24 -4.99 -15.13 -25.18
C LEU A 24 -4.10 -15.21 -23.93
N GLU A 25 -3.17 -16.15 -23.88
CA GLU A 25 -2.16 -16.24 -22.83
C GLU A 25 -1.28 -14.98 -22.79
N ASP A 26 -0.81 -14.53 -23.95
CA ASP A 26 0.07 -13.35 -24.03
C ASP A 26 -0.68 -12.07 -23.63
N VAL A 27 -1.95 -11.90 -24.04
CA VAL A 27 -2.78 -10.77 -23.59
C VAL A 27 -3.06 -10.87 -22.09
N TYR A 28 -3.41 -12.06 -21.59
CA TYR A 28 -3.64 -12.30 -20.16
C TYR A 28 -2.42 -11.95 -19.31
N GLU A 29 -1.23 -12.41 -19.69
CA GLU A 29 0.00 -12.14 -18.95
C GLU A 29 0.36 -10.64 -18.97
N VAL A 30 0.14 -9.95 -20.09
CA VAL A 30 0.36 -8.49 -20.15
C VAL A 30 -0.66 -7.73 -19.29
N GLU A 31 -1.96 -8.06 -19.36
CA GLU A 31 -3.01 -7.47 -18.51
C GLU A 31 -2.73 -7.71 -17.02
N LYS A 32 -2.38 -8.95 -16.65
CA LYS A 32 -2.05 -9.33 -15.27
C LYS A 32 -0.86 -8.52 -14.76
N ASN A 33 0.22 -8.49 -15.51
CA ASN A 33 1.44 -7.79 -15.10
C ASN A 33 1.23 -6.27 -15.07
N LEU A 34 0.50 -5.72 -16.04
CA LEU A 34 0.13 -4.30 -16.05
C LEU A 34 -0.66 -3.94 -14.80
N TYR A 35 -1.67 -4.74 -14.45
CA TYR A 35 -2.45 -4.57 -13.22
C TYR A 35 -1.56 -4.59 -11.97
N SER A 36 -0.72 -5.62 -11.81
CA SER A 36 0.15 -5.79 -10.64
C SER A 36 1.16 -4.64 -10.49
N VAL A 37 1.91 -4.32 -11.56
CA VAL A 37 2.91 -3.24 -11.52
C VAL A 37 2.23 -1.88 -11.32
N TYR A 38 1.05 -1.65 -11.90
CA TYR A 38 0.30 -0.42 -11.69
C TYR A 38 -0.11 -0.23 -10.22
N GLN A 39 -0.62 -1.27 -9.56
CA GLN A 39 -0.94 -1.19 -8.12
C GLN A 39 0.32 -0.94 -7.27
N ALA A 40 1.41 -1.64 -7.56
CA ALA A 40 2.68 -1.45 -6.87
C ALA A 40 3.23 -0.02 -7.03
N LYS A 41 3.14 0.54 -8.25
CA LYS A 41 3.47 1.94 -8.53
C LYS A 41 2.65 2.88 -7.63
N GLN A 42 1.33 2.72 -7.59
CA GLN A 42 0.45 3.56 -6.76
C GLN A 42 0.82 3.50 -5.27
N ARG A 43 1.05 2.30 -4.73
CA ARG A 43 1.45 2.13 -3.33
C ARG A 43 2.81 2.78 -3.04
N MET A 44 3.75 2.67 -3.96
CA MET A 44 5.08 3.28 -3.83
C MET A 44 5.03 4.81 -3.91
N GLU A 45 4.17 5.39 -4.75
CA GLU A 45 3.92 6.84 -4.78
C GLU A 45 3.40 7.34 -3.43
N VAL A 46 2.46 6.61 -2.81
CA VAL A 46 1.96 6.93 -1.46
C VAL A 46 3.08 6.86 -0.42
N ILE A 47 3.90 5.80 -0.43
CA ILE A 47 5.03 5.64 0.49
C ILE A 47 6.03 6.79 0.34
N ILE A 48 6.39 7.15 -0.90
CA ILE A 48 7.32 8.25 -1.16
C ILE A 48 6.73 9.59 -0.70
N ASN A 49 5.45 9.84 -0.95
CA ASN A 49 4.78 11.09 -0.54
C ASN A 49 4.67 11.24 0.98
N GLN A 50 4.56 10.14 1.71
CA GLN A 50 4.49 10.12 3.18
C GLN A 50 5.88 10.04 3.85
N SER A 51 6.93 9.68 3.11
CA SER A 51 8.28 9.52 3.64
C SER A 51 8.88 10.86 4.06
N GLY A 52 9.62 10.85 5.17
CA GLY A 52 10.31 12.04 5.67
C GLY A 52 9.42 13.02 6.44
N GLN A 53 8.15 12.70 6.67
CA GLN A 53 7.28 13.48 7.53
C GLN A 53 7.51 13.12 9.01
N GLU A 54 7.74 14.14 9.84
CA GLU A 54 7.74 13.99 11.30
C GLU A 54 6.31 13.66 11.78
N ARG A 55 6.20 12.63 12.62
CA ARG A 55 4.92 12.12 13.15
C ARG A 55 4.75 12.45 14.63
N VAL A 56 5.86 12.73 15.33
CA VAL A 56 5.85 13.03 16.76
C VAL A 56 6.11 14.51 16.98
N MET A 57 5.13 15.21 17.56
CA MET A 57 5.30 16.63 17.94
C MET A 57 6.13 16.76 19.22
N GLU A 58 7.08 17.69 19.22
CA GLU A 58 7.91 18.02 20.38
C GLU A 58 7.09 18.76 21.44
N ARG A 59 7.05 18.22 22.67
CA ARG A 59 6.39 18.84 23.82
C ARG A 59 7.31 19.89 24.46
N LYS A 60 6.74 20.96 25.00
CA LYS A 60 7.49 21.96 25.76
C LYS A 60 7.87 21.42 27.14
N CYS A 61 9.09 21.73 27.59
CA CYS A 61 9.55 21.44 28.95
C CYS A 61 8.65 22.14 29.99
N PRO A 62 8.26 21.48 31.10
CA PRO A 62 7.48 22.11 32.15
C PRO A 62 8.22 23.34 32.71
N SER A 63 7.51 24.46 32.81
CA SER A 63 8.14 25.77 33.06
C SER A 63 8.80 25.88 34.44
N LEU A 64 9.91 26.62 34.51
CA LEU A 64 10.61 26.94 35.77
C LEU A 64 9.71 27.71 36.76
N LEU A 65 8.72 28.45 36.24
CA LEU A 65 7.74 29.20 37.04
C LEU A 65 6.96 28.30 38.01
N HIS A 66 6.65 27.07 37.59
CA HIS A 66 5.92 26.11 38.44
C HIS A 66 6.78 25.65 39.62
N ILE A 67 8.07 25.44 39.39
CA ILE A 67 9.05 25.12 40.43
C ILE A 67 9.20 26.31 41.38
N GLY A 68 9.27 27.54 40.85
CA GLY A 68 9.34 28.77 41.64
C GLY A 68 8.16 28.94 42.59
N ASN A 69 6.93 28.71 42.13
CA ASN A 69 5.73 28.79 42.97
C ASN A 69 5.71 27.73 44.08
N ILE A 70 6.16 26.50 43.79
CA ILE A 70 6.31 25.45 44.81
C ILE A 70 7.36 25.88 45.87
N LEU A 71 8.51 26.40 45.45
CA LEU A 71 9.55 26.87 46.38
C LEU A 71 9.07 28.05 47.25
N LEU A 72 8.35 29.00 46.65
CA LEU A 72 7.82 30.17 47.36
C LEU A 72 6.83 29.77 48.46
N THR A 73 5.93 28.82 48.16
CA THR A 73 4.95 28.33 49.13
C THR A 73 5.59 27.53 50.27
N VAL A 74 6.60 26.71 49.98
CA VAL A 74 7.40 26.03 51.03
C VAL A 74 8.11 27.05 51.93
N ALA A 75 8.72 28.08 51.35
CA ALA A 75 9.36 29.16 52.12
C ALA A 75 8.36 29.94 52.99
N ALA A 76 7.16 30.22 52.47
CA ALA A 76 6.10 30.89 53.20
C ALA A 76 5.62 30.06 54.41
N LEU A 77 5.47 28.74 54.26
CA LEU A 77 5.13 27.84 55.37
C LEU A 77 6.22 27.83 56.45
N TYR A 78 7.49 27.79 56.06
CA TYR A 78 8.62 27.82 56.99
C TYR A 78 8.67 29.12 57.80
N CYS A 79 8.60 30.28 57.13
CA CYS A 79 8.62 31.58 57.78
C CYS A 79 7.39 31.82 58.66
N GLY A 80 6.19 31.49 58.17
CA GLY A 80 4.95 31.62 58.92
C GLY A 80 4.93 30.76 60.19
N GLY A 81 5.46 29.54 60.12
CA GLY A 81 5.59 28.66 61.28
C GLY A 81 6.53 29.21 62.35
N ARG A 82 7.67 29.79 61.95
CA ARG A 82 8.62 30.40 62.89
C ARG A 82 8.04 31.60 63.65
N ILE A 83 7.22 32.41 62.99
CA ILE A 83 6.61 33.62 63.58
C ILE A 83 5.42 33.27 64.48
N LEU A 84 4.59 32.30 64.10
CA LEU A 84 3.37 31.96 64.86
C LEU A 84 3.64 31.12 66.11
N LEU A 85 4.74 30.37 66.14
CA LEU A 85 5.14 29.56 67.31
C LEU A 85 5.77 30.39 68.44
N SER A 86 6.17 31.64 68.21
CA SER A 86 6.76 32.49 69.26
C SER A 86 5.74 33.20 70.16
N GLU A 87 4.47 33.35 69.74
CA GLU A 87 3.47 34.16 70.47
C GLU A 87 2.22 33.41 70.95
N GLY A 88 2.21 32.07 70.89
CA GLY A 88 1.32 31.20 71.69
C GLY A 88 -0.19 31.19 71.38
N MET A 89 -0.76 32.17 70.65
CA MET A 89 -2.23 32.36 70.61
C MET A 89 -2.94 31.92 69.30
N TRP A 90 -2.25 31.32 68.32
CA TRP A 90 -2.85 31.00 66.99
C TRP A 90 -2.51 29.60 66.42
N THR A 91 -2.21 28.63 67.26
CA THR A 91 -1.73 27.29 66.83
C THR A 91 -2.77 26.49 66.02
N ALA A 92 -4.05 26.54 66.37
CA ALA A 92 -5.10 25.77 65.70
C ALA A 92 -5.37 26.24 64.25
N ILE A 93 -5.37 27.55 64.01
CA ILE A 93 -5.57 28.12 62.67
C ILE A 93 -4.39 27.79 61.76
N PHE A 94 -3.18 27.85 62.31
CA PHE A 94 -1.97 27.47 61.59
C PHE A 94 -2.01 26.00 61.15
N ILE A 95 -2.51 25.08 61.99
CA ILE A 95 -2.64 23.66 61.65
C ILE A 95 -3.60 23.43 60.47
N VAL A 96 -4.75 24.10 60.44
CA VAL A 96 -5.71 23.93 59.31
C VAL A 96 -5.12 24.48 58.01
N PHE A 97 -4.45 25.63 58.07
CA PHE A 97 -3.79 26.23 56.92
C PHE A 97 -2.64 25.37 56.39
N THR A 98 -1.82 24.78 57.28
CA THR A 98 -0.72 23.91 56.87
C THR A 98 -1.23 22.64 56.20
N ILE A 99 -2.32 22.04 56.68
CA ILE A 99 -2.95 20.88 56.02
C ILE A 99 -3.39 21.23 54.59
N GLY A 100 -4.07 22.37 54.40
CA GLY A 100 -4.50 22.82 53.07
C GLY A 100 -3.33 23.12 52.13
N ALA A 101 -2.29 23.78 52.64
CA ALA A 101 -1.08 24.10 51.87
C ALA A 101 -0.29 22.83 51.49
N VAL A 102 -0.20 21.85 52.38
CA VAL A 102 0.42 20.55 52.09
C VAL A 102 -0.36 19.79 51.01
N TRP A 103 -1.70 19.81 51.06
CA TRP A 103 -2.52 19.18 50.03
C TRP A 103 -2.37 19.87 48.67
N TRP A 104 -2.39 21.20 48.63
CA TRP A 104 -2.12 21.98 47.40
C TRP A 104 -0.71 21.71 46.84
N LEU A 105 0.31 21.63 47.70
CA LEU A 105 1.67 21.28 47.32
C LEU A 105 1.76 19.89 46.70
N ALA A 106 1.12 18.89 47.32
CA ALA A 106 1.11 17.52 46.83
C ALA A 106 0.54 17.42 45.41
N GLU A 107 -0.57 18.11 45.13
CA GLU A 107 -1.21 18.09 43.81
C GLU A 107 -0.34 18.78 42.74
N ASN A 108 0.27 19.93 43.06
CA ASN A 108 1.17 20.64 42.14
C ASN A 108 2.45 19.85 41.85
N VAL A 109 3.05 19.20 42.86
CA VAL A 109 4.21 18.34 42.68
C VAL A 109 3.84 17.13 41.80
N LYS A 110 2.70 16.49 42.06
CA LYS A 110 2.21 15.36 41.25
C LYS A 110 1.99 15.77 39.79
N SER A 111 1.35 16.91 39.55
CA SER A 111 1.14 17.46 38.20
C SER A 111 2.47 17.74 37.49
N TYR A 112 3.43 18.37 38.18
CA TYR A 112 4.76 18.64 37.63
C TYR A 112 5.51 17.35 37.27
N VAL A 113 5.52 16.36 38.16
CA VAL A 113 6.16 15.05 37.92
C VAL A 113 5.52 14.35 36.71
N HIS A 114 4.20 14.38 36.59
CA HIS A 114 3.50 13.79 35.44
C HIS A 114 3.84 14.51 34.13
N GLN A 115 3.88 15.84 34.12
CA GLN A 115 4.25 16.62 32.92
C GLN A 115 5.71 16.36 32.52
N LYS A 116 6.62 16.33 33.49
CA LYS A 116 8.03 16.02 33.25
C LYS A 116 8.21 14.62 32.68
N LYS A 117 7.53 13.61 33.25
CA LYS A 117 7.56 12.24 32.73
C LYS A 117 7.08 12.18 31.27
N ALA A 118 5.96 12.83 30.97
CA ALA A 118 5.41 12.88 29.62
C ALA A 118 6.33 13.63 28.63
N TYR A 119 7.05 14.64 29.09
CA TYR A 119 8.07 15.33 28.30
C TYR A 119 9.27 14.41 28.04
N ASP A 120 9.81 13.74 29.07
CA ASP A 120 10.95 12.82 28.94
C ASP A 120 10.63 11.65 27.99
N GLU A 121 9.40 11.13 28.04
CA GLU A 121 8.90 10.11 27.09
C GLU A 121 8.80 10.67 25.66
N ASN A 122 8.29 11.89 25.51
CA ASN A 122 8.17 12.55 24.22
C ASN A 122 9.55 12.84 23.59
N VAL A 123 10.54 13.27 24.37
CA VAL A 123 11.91 13.49 23.86
C VAL A 123 12.48 12.19 23.29
N LYS A 124 12.26 11.05 23.95
CA LYS A 124 12.66 9.74 23.41
C LYS A 124 11.92 9.40 22.13
N ALA A 125 10.61 9.66 22.08
CA ALA A 125 9.79 9.41 20.90
C ALA A 125 10.20 10.29 19.71
N VAL A 126 10.48 11.58 19.93
CA VAL A 126 10.97 12.52 18.91
C VAL A 126 12.35 12.10 18.40
N ALA A 127 13.26 11.68 19.29
CA ALA A 127 14.57 11.20 18.87
C ALA A 127 14.48 9.93 18.00
N ALA A 128 13.59 9.00 18.36
CA ALA A 128 13.32 7.81 17.55
C ALA A 128 12.68 8.18 16.20
N ASP A 129 11.75 9.13 16.19
CA ASP A 129 11.06 9.58 14.97
C ASP A 129 12.02 10.30 14.01
N ARG A 130 12.91 11.15 14.52
CA ARG A 130 13.97 11.79 13.73
C ARG A 130 14.91 10.77 13.10
N LYS A 131 15.26 9.71 13.84
CA LYS A 131 16.09 8.61 13.30
C LYS A 131 15.36 7.88 12.17
N ARG A 132 14.08 7.53 12.35
CA ARG A 132 13.23 6.94 11.31
C ARG A 132 13.15 7.84 10.06
N VAL A 133 12.90 9.14 10.25
CA VAL A 133 12.83 10.13 9.15
C VAL A 133 14.15 10.18 8.39
N GLN A 134 15.28 10.18 9.08
CA GLN A 134 16.60 10.16 8.45
C GLN A 134 16.80 8.90 7.58
N GLU A 135 16.47 7.72 8.11
CA GLU A 135 16.55 6.45 7.37
C GLU A 135 15.61 6.42 6.14
N GLU A 136 14.40 7.00 6.26
CA GLU A 136 13.45 7.14 5.15
C GLU A 136 13.97 8.06 4.05
N LEU A 137 14.64 9.16 4.43
CA LEU A 137 15.24 10.12 3.48
C LEU A 137 16.46 9.52 2.78
N GLU A 138 17.27 8.73 3.47
CA GLU A 138 18.44 8.05 2.90
C GLU A 138 18.05 7.00 1.86
N SER A 139 16.96 6.26 2.09
CA SER A 139 16.43 5.26 1.15
C SER A 139 15.58 5.86 0.02
N LEU A 140 15.24 7.15 0.09
CA LEU A 140 14.33 7.83 -0.84
C LEU A 140 14.82 7.85 -2.31
N PRO A 141 16.12 8.09 -2.60
CA PRO A 141 16.63 8.06 -3.97
C PRO A 141 16.42 6.72 -4.67
N GLU A 142 16.66 5.61 -3.96
CA GLU A 142 16.46 4.25 -4.46
C GLU A 142 14.98 3.99 -4.76
N LYS A 143 14.08 4.38 -3.85
CA LYS A 143 12.61 4.28 -4.06
C LYS A 143 12.16 5.05 -5.30
N ARG A 144 12.73 6.24 -5.54
CA ARG A 144 12.41 7.04 -6.73
C ARG A 144 12.91 6.38 -8.02
N GLN A 145 14.07 5.72 -7.98
CA GLN A 145 14.57 4.99 -9.13
C GLN A 145 13.64 3.82 -9.47
N ILE A 146 13.24 3.03 -8.47
CA ILE A 146 12.33 1.89 -8.68
C ILE A 146 10.96 2.37 -9.16
N LEU A 147 10.44 3.49 -8.62
CA LEU A 147 9.22 4.10 -9.12
C LEU A 147 9.34 4.48 -10.61
N ALA A 148 10.48 5.02 -11.03
CA ALA A 148 10.72 5.36 -12.43
C ALA A 148 10.78 4.11 -13.32
N GLU A 149 11.38 3.01 -12.84
CA GLU A 149 11.42 1.73 -13.54
C GLU A 149 10.02 1.10 -13.66
N CYS A 150 9.21 1.15 -12.60
CA CYS A 150 7.82 0.67 -12.62
C CYS A 150 6.97 1.52 -13.56
N THR A 151 7.18 2.84 -13.58
CA THR A 151 6.49 3.75 -14.50
C THR A 151 6.81 3.41 -15.95
N ARG A 152 8.08 3.17 -16.27
CA ARG A 152 8.49 2.75 -17.62
C ARG A 152 7.85 1.42 -18.01
N SER A 153 7.88 0.44 -17.12
CA SER A 153 7.28 -0.88 -17.37
C SER A 153 5.77 -0.82 -17.61
N VAL A 154 5.05 0.00 -16.83
CA VAL A 154 3.62 0.27 -17.07
C VAL A 154 3.40 0.87 -18.45
N GLU A 155 4.20 1.87 -18.84
CA GLU A 155 4.09 2.50 -20.16
C GLU A 155 4.39 1.51 -21.30
N GLU A 156 5.43 0.69 -21.17
CA GLU A 156 5.80 -0.34 -22.15
C GLU A 156 4.73 -1.44 -22.26
N SER A 157 4.23 -1.95 -21.13
CA SER A 157 3.15 -2.94 -21.09
C SER A 157 1.87 -2.39 -21.69
N GLN A 158 1.50 -1.13 -21.38
CA GLN A 158 0.31 -0.51 -21.95
C GLN A 158 0.42 -0.37 -23.47
N GLN A 159 1.57 0.11 -23.97
CA GLN A 159 1.78 0.23 -25.42
C GLN A 159 1.74 -1.14 -26.12
N LEU A 160 2.30 -2.18 -25.50
CA LEU A 160 2.24 -3.53 -26.03
C LEU A 160 0.80 -4.06 -26.04
N LEU A 161 0.07 -3.88 -24.94
CA LEU A 161 -1.33 -4.27 -24.81
C LEU A 161 -2.21 -3.59 -25.85
N ASP A 162 -2.02 -2.29 -26.07
CA ASP A 162 -2.73 -1.52 -27.08
C ASP A 162 -2.48 -2.13 -28.47
N LYS A 163 -1.23 -2.43 -28.82
CA LYS A 163 -0.90 -3.09 -30.10
C LYS A 163 -1.50 -4.49 -30.22
N LEU A 164 -1.49 -5.29 -29.14
CA LEU A 164 -2.14 -6.61 -29.14
C LEU A 164 -3.64 -6.47 -29.38
N TYR A 165 -4.29 -5.47 -28.80
CA TYR A 165 -5.70 -5.18 -29.02
C TYR A 165 -6.01 -4.58 -30.39
N GLU A 166 -5.07 -3.86 -31.00
CA GLU A 166 -5.17 -3.37 -32.38
C GLU A 166 -5.20 -4.51 -33.42
N LEU A 167 -4.68 -5.69 -33.08
CA LEU A 167 -4.87 -6.90 -33.90
C LEU A 167 -6.36 -7.30 -34.01
N ASN A 168 -7.25 -6.74 -33.18
CA ASN A 168 -8.69 -6.94 -33.23
C ASN A 168 -9.13 -8.42 -33.16
N VAL A 169 -8.32 -9.27 -32.52
CA VAL A 169 -8.68 -10.66 -32.20
C VAL A 169 -9.76 -10.68 -31.11
N ILE A 170 -9.61 -9.86 -30.06
CA ILE A 170 -10.61 -9.69 -29.00
C ILE A 170 -11.51 -8.48 -29.31
N PHE A 171 -12.82 -8.70 -29.30
CA PHE A 171 -13.81 -7.64 -29.47
C PHE A 171 -13.72 -6.60 -28.34
N PRO A 172 -13.80 -5.27 -28.64
CA PRO A 172 -13.52 -4.20 -27.67
C PRO A 172 -14.26 -4.26 -26.33
N LYS A 173 -15.47 -4.83 -26.29
CA LYS A 173 -16.26 -5.00 -25.06
C LYS A 173 -15.53 -5.80 -23.98
N TYR A 174 -14.62 -6.68 -24.37
CA TYR A 174 -14.00 -7.67 -23.49
C TYR A 174 -12.50 -7.48 -23.28
N ARG A 175 -12.02 -6.25 -23.49
CA ARG A 175 -10.60 -5.90 -23.37
C ARG A 175 -10.30 -5.43 -21.96
N ASP A 176 -10.37 -6.38 -21.03
CA ASP A 176 -10.10 -6.18 -19.62
C ASP A 176 -9.60 -7.49 -18.99
N LEU A 177 -8.84 -7.37 -17.90
CA LEU A 177 -8.23 -8.50 -17.21
C LEU A 177 -9.25 -9.60 -16.85
N VAL A 178 -10.46 -9.24 -16.44
CA VAL A 178 -11.47 -10.22 -16.01
C VAL A 178 -11.95 -11.06 -17.20
N ALA A 179 -12.41 -10.39 -18.26
CA ALA A 179 -12.93 -11.06 -19.43
C ALA A 179 -11.84 -11.86 -20.16
N VAL A 180 -10.62 -11.33 -20.25
CA VAL A 180 -9.47 -12.01 -20.85
C VAL A 180 -9.07 -13.24 -20.03
N SER A 181 -9.02 -13.14 -18.70
CA SER A 181 -8.72 -14.28 -17.81
C SER A 181 -9.68 -15.44 -18.06
N GLN A 182 -10.98 -15.15 -18.09
CA GLN A 182 -12.00 -16.17 -18.32
C GLN A 182 -11.91 -16.77 -19.72
N MET A 183 -11.76 -15.95 -20.76
CA MET A 183 -11.63 -16.46 -22.13
C MET A 183 -10.39 -17.32 -22.32
N TYR A 184 -9.26 -16.88 -21.75
CA TYR A 184 -8.05 -17.67 -21.76
C TYR A 184 -8.28 -19.01 -21.06
N GLU A 185 -8.86 -19.01 -19.86
CA GLU A 185 -9.14 -20.23 -19.10
C GLU A 185 -10.05 -21.19 -19.88
N TYR A 186 -11.13 -20.71 -20.49
CA TYR A 186 -12.04 -21.55 -21.28
C TYR A 186 -11.37 -22.20 -22.48
N VAL A 187 -10.50 -21.46 -23.17
CA VAL A 187 -9.79 -21.97 -24.35
C VAL A 187 -8.65 -22.91 -23.94
N ALA A 188 -7.87 -22.54 -22.92
CA ALA A 188 -6.79 -23.37 -22.39
C ALA A 188 -7.30 -24.69 -21.80
N SER A 189 -8.47 -24.70 -21.17
CA SER A 189 -9.10 -25.91 -20.64
C SER A 189 -9.82 -26.76 -21.71
N GLY A 190 -9.87 -26.29 -22.96
CA GLY A 190 -10.56 -26.96 -24.07
C GLY A 190 -12.09 -26.89 -24.02
N ARG A 191 -12.68 -26.00 -23.20
CA ARG A 191 -14.14 -25.77 -23.16
C ARG A 191 -14.61 -25.02 -24.41
N CYS A 192 -13.75 -24.18 -24.96
CA CYS A 192 -13.98 -23.45 -26.20
C CYS A 192 -12.76 -23.58 -27.12
N ASN A 193 -12.98 -23.56 -28.44
CA ASN A 193 -11.89 -23.54 -29.44
C ASN A 193 -11.89 -22.24 -30.27
N THR A 194 -12.91 -21.40 -30.09
CA THR A 194 -13.11 -20.15 -30.83
C THR A 194 -13.63 -19.07 -29.87
N LEU A 195 -13.40 -17.81 -30.21
CA LEU A 195 -13.97 -16.68 -29.45
C LEU A 195 -15.45 -16.46 -29.78
N SER A 196 -15.79 -16.48 -31.07
CA SER A 196 -17.14 -16.29 -31.59
C SER A 196 -17.88 -17.62 -31.83
N GLY A 197 -19.19 -17.51 -32.04
CA GLY A 197 -20.06 -18.65 -32.36
C GLY A 197 -20.93 -19.07 -31.18
N TYR A 198 -21.85 -20.01 -31.41
CA TYR A 198 -22.78 -20.50 -30.38
C TYR A 198 -22.06 -21.18 -29.21
N GLU A 199 -20.97 -21.91 -29.50
CA GLU A 199 -20.10 -22.55 -28.51
C GLU A 199 -18.82 -21.76 -28.22
N GLY A 200 -18.76 -20.50 -28.69
CA GLY A 200 -17.58 -19.65 -28.53
C GLY A 200 -17.44 -19.05 -27.13
N ALA A 201 -16.23 -18.66 -26.78
CA ALA A 201 -15.89 -18.12 -25.47
C ALA A 201 -16.74 -16.88 -25.08
N TYR A 202 -17.09 -16.02 -26.04
CA TYR A 202 -17.96 -14.86 -25.76
C TYR A 202 -19.36 -15.26 -25.30
N ASN A 203 -19.98 -16.24 -25.95
CA ASN A 203 -21.32 -16.66 -25.57
C ASN A 203 -21.32 -17.32 -24.19
N LEU A 204 -20.31 -18.16 -23.92
CA LEU A 204 -20.13 -18.79 -22.62
C LEU A 204 -19.92 -17.76 -21.50
N TYR A 205 -19.03 -16.79 -21.72
CA TYR A 205 -18.78 -15.70 -20.77
C TYR A 205 -20.06 -14.92 -20.46
N GLU A 206 -20.81 -14.50 -21.48
CA GLU A 206 -22.07 -13.77 -21.29
C GLU A 206 -23.14 -14.59 -20.55
N GLN A 207 -23.20 -15.90 -20.82
CA GLN A 207 -24.13 -16.80 -20.15
C GLN A 207 -23.78 -16.95 -18.66
N GLU A 208 -22.51 -17.19 -18.34
CA GLU A 208 -22.03 -17.31 -16.95
C GLU A 208 -22.16 -15.99 -16.19
N LEU A 209 -21.90 -14.85 -16.86
CA LEU A 209 -22.12 -13.52 -16.30
C LEU A 209 -23.61 -13.30 -15.94
N ARG A 210 -24.55 -13.69 -16.82
CA ARG A 210 -26.00 -13.60 -16.53
C ARG A 210 -26.45 -14.54 -15.40
N MET A 211 -25.76 -15.66 -15.23
CA MET A 211 -25.99 -16.58 -14.11
C MET A 211 -25.29 -16.14 -12.83
N ASN A 212 -24.59 -14.99 -12.84
CA ASN A 212 -23.78 -14.46 -11.73
C ASN A 212 -22.67 -15.42 -11.27
N ILE A 213 -22.12 -16.21 -12.20
CA ILE A 213 -20.98 -17.10 -11.93
C ILE A 213 -19.65 -16.38 -12.17
N VAL A 214 -19.63 -15.44 -13.12
CA VAL A 214 -18.49 -14.57 -13.39
C VAL A 214 -18.62 -13.28 -12.61
N ILE A 215 -17.60 -12.93 -11.85
CA ILE A 215 -17.52 -11.64 -11.14
C ILE A 215 -16.81 -10.67 -12.08
N SER A 216 -17.47 -9.56 -12.41
CA SER A 216 -17.05 -8.66 -13.50
C SER A 216 -16.23 -7.44 -13.06
N GLN A 217 -16.07 -7.23 -11.75
CA GLN A 217 -15.39 -6.05 -11.21
C GLN A 217 -14.28 -6.45 -10.25
N LEU A 218 -13.11 -5.82 -10.39
CA LEU A 218 -11.94 -6.10 -9.56
C LEU A 218 -12.15 -5.74 -8.08
N GLU A 219 -13.01 -4.76 -7.78
CA GLU A 219 -13.38 -4.40 -6.40
C GLU A 219 -14.20 -5.51 -5.73
N ASP A 220 -15.24 -6.01 -6.42
CA ASP A 220 -16.07 -7.13 -5.94
C ASP A 220 -15.21 -8.39 -5.68
N ILE A 221 -14.20 -8.61 -6.52
CA ILE A 221 -13.28 -9.75 -6.42
C ILE A 221 -12.46 -9.69 -5.14
N TYR A 222 -11.95 -8.52 -4.77
CA TYR A 222 -11.10 -8.36 -3.59
C TYR A 222 -11.79 -8.84 -2.31
N ASP A 223 -13.08 -8.51 -2.17
CA ASP A 223 -13.89 -8.89 -1.01
C ASP A 223 -14.32 -10.37 -1.01
N GLN A 224 -14.31 -11.03 -2.18
CA GLN A 224 -14.82 -12.40 -2.38
C GLN A 224 -13.75 -13.39 -2.87
N LEU A 225 -12.47 -13.09 -2.60
CA LEU A 225 -11.32 -13.86 -3.11
C LEU A 225 -11.38 -15.37 -2.87
N GLU A 226 -11.86 -15.80 -1.70
CA GLU A 226 -11.97 -17.23 -1.36
C GLU A 226 -12.96 -17.97 -2.26
N GLU A 227 -14.11 -17.36 -2.55
CA GLU A 227 -15.16 -17.92 -3.41
C GLU A 227 -14.69 -18.05 -4.87
N ILE A 228 -13.92 -17.06 -5.33
CA ILE A 228 -13.37 -16.99 -6.70
C ILE A 228 -12.32 -18.07 -6.94
N SER A 229 -11.51 -18.41 -5.92
CA SER A 229 -10.41 -19.36 -6.04
C SER A 229 -10.80 -20.72 -6.63
N THR A 230 -12.07 -21.12 -6.47
CA THR A 230 -12.60 -22.41 -6.94
C THR A 230 -13.12 -22.34 -8.39
N ASN A 231 -13.58 -21.17 -8.84
CA ASN A 231 -14.34 -21.02 -10.09
C ASN A 231 -13.66 -20.16 -11.16
N GLN A 232 -12.73 -19.28 -10.79
CA GLN A 232 -12.06 -18.32 -11.69
C GLN A 232 -10.58 -18.25 -11.32
N TYR A 233 -9.86 -19.33 -11.59
CA TYR A 233 -8.52 -19.56 -11.04
C TYR A 233 -7.49 -18.56 -11.58
N MET A 234 -7.52 -18.26 -12.89
CA MET A 234 -6.56 -17.33 -13.50
C MET A 234 -6.69 -15.93 -12.89
N LEU A 235 -7.93 -15.46 -12.72
CA LEU A 235 -8.20 -14.17 -12.12
C LEU A 235 -7.80 -14.12 -10.65
N TYR A 236 -8.14 -15.16 -9.87
CA TYR A 236 -7.66 -15.30 -8.49
C TYR A 236 -6.14 -15.21 -8.40
N SER A 237 -5.42 -15.94 -9.27
CA SER A 237 -3.96 -15.93 -9.32
C SER A 237 -3.41 -14.53 -9.59
N ALA A 238 -3.99 -13.80 -10.55
CA ALA A 238 -3.59 -12.44 -10.88
C ALA A 238 -3.72 -11.49 -9.68
N ILE A 239 -4.83 -11.57 -8.93
CA ILE A 239 -5.06 -10.73 -7.75
C ILE A 239 -4.10 -11.09 -6.62
N CYS A 240 -3.89 -12.39 -6.36
CA CYS A 240 -2.93 -12.83 -5.35
C CYS A 240 -1.50 -12.39 -5.67
N GLU A 241 -1.09 -12.49 -6.93
CA GLU A 241 0.22 -12.03 -7.39
C GLU A 241 0.37 -10.51 -7.20
N SER A 242 -0.66 -9.72 -7.56
CA SER A 242 -0.67 -8.28 -7.29
C SER A 242 -0.57 -7.96 -5.80
N ASN A 243 -1.34 -8.65 -4.95
CA ASN A 243 -1.30 -8.45 -3.50
C ASN A 243 0.06 -8.81 -2.89
N ASN A 244 0.69 -9.89 -3.37
CA ASN A 244 2.04 -10.26 -2.98
C ASN A 244 3.03 -9.17 -3.38
N LEU A 245 2.99 -8.72 -4.64
CA LEU A 245 3.82 -7.63 -5.12
C LEU A 245 3.63 -6.36 -4.27
N LEU A 246 2.40 -6.05 -3.88
CA LEU A 246 2.09 -4.94 -2.98
C LEU A 246 2.77 -5.09 -1.60
N LEU A 247 2.83 -6.30 -1.04
CA LEU A 247 3.58 -6.56 0.20
C LEU A 247 5.09 -6.39 -0.02
N GLU A 248 5.58 -6.87 -1.16
CA GLU A 248 6.97 -6.78 -1.61
C GLU A 248 7.38 -5.36 -2.02
N VAL A 249 6.47 -4.39 -2.19
CA VAL A 249 6.85 -2.97 -2.36
C VAL A 249 7.70 -2.46 -1.17
N ALA A 250 7.60 -3.11 0.00
CA ALA A 250 8.52 -2.85 1.11
C ALA A 250 9.93 -3.43 0.89
N ASN A 251 10.05 -4.44 0.03
CA ASN A 251 11.27 -5.15 -0.36
C ASN A 251 11.67 -4.84 -1.82
N TYR A 252 12.37 -3.73 -1.98
CA TYR A 252 12.79 -3.15 -3.27
C TYR A 252 13.45 -4.13 -4.26
N THR A 253 14.18 -5.13 -3.78
CA THR A 253 14.86 -6.10 -4.66
C THR A 253 13.88 -7.03 -5.38
N GLU A 254 12.81 -7.45 -4.71
CA GLU A 254 11.81 -8.35 -5.29
C GLU A 254 10.98 -7.61 -6.35
N MET A 255 10.57 -6.37 -6.04
CA MET A 255 9.91 -5.50 -7.00
C MET A 255 10.75 -5.29 -8.28
N THR A 256 12.06 -5.08 -8.12
CA THR A 256 12.97 -4.85 -9.25
C THR A 256 13.14 -6.12 -10.10
N ALA A 257 13.23 -7.30 -9.46
CA ALA A 257 13.30 -8.58 -10.15
C ALA A 257 12.01 -8.88 -10.93
N TYR A 258 10.86 -8.64 -10.31
CA TYR A 258 9.55 -8.76 -10.95
C TYR A 258 9.45 -7.85 -12.18
N ASN A 259 9.80 -6.57 -12.01
CA ASN A 259 9.76 -5.60 -13.10
C ASN A 259 10.67 -5.97 -14.27
N THR A 260 11.85 -6.53 -13.98
CA THR A 260 12.77 -7.06 -14.99
C THR A 260 12.14 -8.23 -15.75
N GLY A 261 11.41 -9.11 -15.04
CA GLY A 261 10.62 -10.19 -15.64
C GLY A 261 9.57 -9.67 -16.63
N VAL A 262 8.83 -8.63 -16.25
CA VAL A 262 7.81 -7.99 -17.10
C VAL A 262 8.44 -7.44 -18.38
N ILE A 263 9.57 -6.73 -18.28
CA ILE A 263 10.28 -6.18 -19.46
C ILE A 263 10.71 -7.30 -20.41
N MET A 264 11.24 -8.42 -19.89
CA MET A 264 11.62 -9.57 -20.71
C MET A 264 10.42 -10.21 -21.40
N LEU A 265 9.31 -10.39 -20.67
CA LEU A 265 8.07 -10.91 -21.23
C LEU A 265 7.57 -10.02 -22.37
N ASN A 266 7.51 -8.71 -22.13
CA ASN A 266 7.06 -7.73 -23.12
C ASN A 266 7.92 -7.80 -24.38
N SER A 267 9.25 -7.89 -24.24
CA SER A 267 10.16 -8.04 -25.37
C SER A 267 9.91 -9.34 -26.15
N ASN A 268 9.63 -10.45 -25.47
CA ASN A 268 9.35 -11.74 -26.11
C ASN A 268 8.01 -11.74 -26.85
N ILE A 269 6.97 -11.15 -26.27
CA ILE A 269 5.67 -10.98 -26.92
C ILE A 269 5.81 -10.06 -28.13
N TYR A 270 6.54 -8.95 -27.99
CA TYR A 270 6.78 -8.04 -29.10
C TYR A 270 7.38 -8.78 -30.30
N GLY A 271 8.45 -9.56 -30.10
CA GLY A 271 9.07 -10.34 -31.17
C GLY A 271 8.19 -11.44 -31.77
N ARG A 272 7.12 -11.86 -31.09
CA ARG A 272 6.14 -12.83 -31.62
C ARG A 272 5.13 -12.20 -32.59
N TYR A 273 4.76 -10.93 -32.39
CA TYR A 273 3.67 -10.28 -33.13
C TYR A 273 4.09 -9.10 -34.02
N PHE A 274 5.23 -8.43 -33.75
CA PHE A 274 5.61 -7.16 -34.37
C PHE A 274 7.07 -7.11 -34.84
#